data_AF-A0AAE0TUJ7-F1
#
_entry.id   AF-A0AAE0TUJ7-F1
#
_cell.length_a   1.000
_cell.length_b   1.000
_cell.length_c   1.000
_cell.angle_alpha   90.00
_cell.angle_beta   90.00
_cell.angle_gamma   90.00
#
_symmetry.space_group_name_H-M   'P 1'
#
loop_
_entity.id
_entity.type
_entity.pdbx_description
1 polymer ?
#
loop_
_entity_poly.entity_id
_entity_poly.type
_entity_poly.pdbx_seq_one_letter_code
_entity_poly.pdbx_strand_id
1 'polypeptide(L)'
;MAMNQPTATDNVGSSNPNPLPTLSSSSEFLSPCPKFGVLVLGNPESTKQELFSSIFGVDLEKKLVADAFSSAHDIEKELDLQGQNERLAIYTSPNFGTDDEGVYSRVCDFLASNSAPPSRVHCIWYCVASEEDRPVHALEERFFTRDLASLAAHTPLVLVFTKYDEFVSQVQLDWSRQADHRGLSKVAVSHILRDLTAKRFAKQIGKRWDDVESRSLIKKIPRVCVASRSDVEDDGLGSTSFHALATATLDNLRERSVKSAFAAAQRNSALVATRFCADTAAEYFAVDTGHARKLAGVDMRDIMPNFFAKAVQIFNMRDSASVLTDSSLLGRVLEATFGPGERLLLDQSLHCSTAESGTMLLSLSPHERAVLLTQALAGIVLFLHKLADTQWPHEDFLSPYTLSARTLEHALRDISSGHEKRVVLETVEASPIFASCQLKSQVADLIARAVEQADDERAPNFLANGHHASSRAIIVEDDADLQEISISFVNDKNPDDMVLPCGLSILRLN
;
A
#
# COMPACT_ATOMS: atom_id res chain seq x y z
N MET A 1 9.91 -76.27 -37.49
CA MET A 1 8.81 -75.33 -37.19
C MET A 1 8.31 -75.63 -35.79
N ALA A 2 8.78 -74.87 -34.81
CA ALA A 2 8.34 -74.96 -33.42
C ALA A 2 8.25 -73.52 -32.89
N MET A 3 7.11 -73.22 -32.28
CA MET A 3 6.75 -71.95 -31.65
C MET A 3 7.70 -71.60 -30.51
N ASN A 4 7.98 -70.31 -30.32
CA ASN A 4 8.34 -69.76 -29.02
C ASN A 4 7.75 -68.35 -28.87
N GLN A 5 6.91 -68.19 -27.84
CA GLN A 5 6.37 -66.92 -27.37
C GLN A 5 7.45 -66.10 -26.64
N PRO A 6 7.37 -64.76 -26.63
CA PRO A 6 8.13 -63.94 -25.70
C PRO A 6 7.30 -63.61 -24.46
N THR A 7 7.92 -63.82 -23.30
CA THR A 7 7.51 -63.39 -21.96
C THR A 7 7.58 -61.87 -21.84
N ALA A 8 6.44 -61.23 -21.53
CA ALA A 8 6.38 -59.85 -21.06
C ALA A 8 6.57 -59.84 -19.54
N THR A 9 7.66 -59.22 -19.08
CA THR A 9 7.90 -58.90 -17.67
C THR A 9 7.21 -57.58 -17.35
N ASP A 10 6.20 -57.63 -16.48
CA ASP A 10 5.57 -56.46 -15.87
C ASP A 10 6.59 -55.73 -14.97
N ASN A 11 6.91 -54.50 -15.38
CA ASN A 11 7.76 -53.59 -14.63
C ASN A 11 6.85 -52.71 -13.77
N VAL A 12 6.64 -53.09 -12.51
CA VAL A 12 5.89 -52.30 -11.52
C VAL A 12 6.67 -51.03 -11.24
N GLY A 13 6.20 -49.93 -11.83
CA GLY A 13 6.69 -48.58 -11.57
C GLY A 13 6.45 -48.20 -10.11
N SER A 14 7.53 -48.15 -9.34
CA SER A 14 7.62 -47.43 -8.08
C SER A 14 7.38 -45.94 -8.33
N SER A 15 6.14 -45.49 -8.18
CA SER A 15 5.81 -44.07 -8.09
C SER A 15 6.43 -43.50 -6.82
N ASN A 16 7.51 -42.74 -6.97
CA ASN A 16 8.03 -41.88 -5.91
C ASN A 16 6.86 -41.00 -5.40
N PRO A 17 6.51 -41.05 -4.11
CA PRO A 17 5.55 -40.10 -3.56
C PRO A 17 6.15 -38.70 -3.69
N ASN A 18 5.42 -37.79 -4.35
CA ASN A 18 5.77 -36.38 -4.36
C ASN A 18 6.06 -35.92 -2.91
N PRO A 19 7.17 -35.21 -2.64
CA PRO A 19 7.45 -34.73 -1.30
C PRO A 19 6.28 -33.89 -0.81
N LEU A 20 5.78 -34.18 0.40
CA LEU A 20 4.75 -33.38 1.03
C LEU A 20 5.20 -31.91 1.10
N PRO A 21 4.29 -30.94 0.87
CA PRO A 21 4.63 -29.53 0.95
C PRO A 21 5.08 -29.19 2.38
N THR A 22 6.36 -28.84 2.53
CA THR A 22 6.93 -28.32 3.78
C THR A 22 6.76 -26.81 3.84
N LEU A 23 6.46 -26.27 5.02
CA LEU A 23 6.40 -24.83 5.22
C LEU A 23 7.78 -24.22 5.00
N SER A 24 7.86 -23.15 4.22
CA SER A 24 9.06 -22.32 4.16
C SER A 24 9.32 -21.69 5.54
N SER A 25 10.56 -21.78 6.00
CA SER A 25 10.95 -21.19 7.28
C SER A 25 10.67 -19.69 7.28
N SER A 26 10.15 -19.17 8.40
CA SER A 26 9.96 -17.72 8.55
C SER A 26 11.29 -16.97 8.50
N SER A 27 12.41 -17.59 8.92
CA SER A 27 13.75 -16.99 8.84
C SER A 27 14.26 -16.83 7.40
N GLU A 28 13.76 -17.64 6.48
CA GLU A 28 14.17 -17.62 5.07
C GLU A 28 13.25 -16.77 4.19
N PHE A 29 12.14 -16.25 4.76
CA PHE A 29 11.10 -15.56 4.00
C PHE A 29 11.62 -14.37 3.19
N LEU A 30 12.46 -13.53 3.79
CA LEU A 30 13.13 -12.41 3.12
C LEU A 30 14.54 -12.76 2.63
N SER A 31 15.01 -14.01 2.76
CA SER A 31 16.36 -14.38 2.33
C SER A 31 16.66 -14.14 0.84
N PRO A 32 15.69 -14.26 -0.10
CA PRO A 32 15.96 -13.95 -1.51
C PRO A 32 16.21 -12.45 -1.77
N CYS A 33 15.65 -11.58 -0.93
CA CYS A 33 15.81 -10.12 -1.01
C CYS A 33 15.68 -9.53 0.40
N PRO A 34 16.79 -9.49 1.17
CA PRO A 34 16.75 -9.09 2.58
C PRO A 34 16.56 -7.58 2.78
N LYS A 35 16.95 -6.78 1.78
CA LYS A 35 16.84 -5.33 1.73
C LYS A 35 16.25 -4.88 0.40
N PHE A 36 15.28 -3.97 0.45
CA PHE A 36 14.84 -3.22 -0.72
C PHE A 36 15.80 -2.07 -1.00
N GLY A 37 16.22 -1.93 -2.25
CA GLY A 37 17.23 -0.97 -2.66
C GLY A 37 16.64 0.04 -3.64
N VAL A 38 16.64 1.32 -3.28
CA VAL A 38 16.15 2.40 -4.14
C VAL A 38 17.30 3.32 -4.51
N LEU A 39 17.42 3.63 -5.81
CA LEU A 39 18.34 4.63 -6.31
C LEU A 39 17.58 5.93 -6.60
N VAL A 40 17.92 7.00 -5.90
CA VAL A 40 17.37 8.34 -6.10
C VAL A 40 18.33 9.14 -6.96
N LEU A 41 17.89 9.43 -8.19
CA LEU A 41 18.62 10.25 -9.16
C LEU A 41 18.02 11.64 -9.21
N GLY A 42 18.87 12.65 -9.34
CA GLY A 42 18.45 14.04 -9.28
C GLY A 42 18.25 14.54 -7.86
N ASN A 43 18.06 15.85 -7.71
CA ASN A 43 17.95 16.49 -6.41
C ASN A 43 16.47 16.66 -6.00
N PRO A 44 15.99 15.99 -4.93
CA PRO A 44 14.65 16.23 -4.42
C PRO A 44 14.50 17.59 -3.73
N GLU A 45 15.60 18.35 -3.58
CA GLU A 45 15.65 19.68 -2.99
C GLU A 45 14.98 19.77 -1.60
N SER A 46 13.86 20.48 -1.48
CA SER A 46 13.12 20.70 -0.23
C SER A 46 12.42 19.45 0.28
N THR A 47 12.09 18.48 -0.59
CA THR A 47 11.27 17.31 -0.22
C THR A 47 12.08 16.09 0.23
N LYS A 48 13.41 16.19 0.39
CA LYS A 48 14.28 15.03 0.66
C LYS A 48 13.90 14.25 1.92
N GLN A 49 13.76 14.95 3.04
CA GLN A 49 13.46 14.30 4.32
C GLN A 49 12.03 13.74 4.31
N GLU A 50 11.10 14.57 3.86
CA GLU A 50 9.69 14.22 3.80
C GLU A 50 9.44 12.99 2.90
N LEU A 51 10.15 12.88 1.77
CA LEU A 51 10.06 11.73 0.88
C LEU A 51 10.38 10.41 1.61
N PHE A 52 11.46 10.37 2.38
CA PHE A 52 11.87 9.15 3.08
C PHE A 52 11.09 8.91 4.37
N SER A 53 10.72 9.97 5.10
CA SER A 53 9.89 9.84 6.29
C SER A 53 8.48 9.40 5.95
N SER A 54 7.88 9.98 4.90
CA SER A 54 6.50 9.69 4.49
C SER A 54 6.34 8.37 3.76
N ILE A 55 7.38 7.82 3.13
CA ILE A 55 7.29 6.50 2.46
C ILE A 55 7.83 5.40 3.37
N PHE A 56 9.04 5.56 3.89
CA PHE A 56 9.72 4.47 4.60
C PHE A 56 9.68 4.59 6.12
N GLY A 57 9.08 5.66 6.66
CA GLY A 57 9.05 5.87 8.09
C GLY A 57 10.44 6.00 8.69
N VAL A 58 11.37 6.67 8.00
CA VAL A 58 12.72 6.94 8.48
C VAL A 58 12.87 8.43 8.76
N ASP A 59 13.28 8.78 9.97
CA ASP A 59 13.51 10.16 10.39
C ASP A 59 15.00 10.47 10.30
N LEU A 60 15.42 11.07 9.20
CA LEU A 60 16.84 11.31 8.93
C LEU A 60 17.24 12.72 9.36
N GLU A 61 18.36 12.84 10.07
CA GLU A 61 18.91 14.14 10.42
C GLU A 61 19.18 15.01 9.18
N LYS A 62 18.84 16.31 9.26
CA LYS A 62 19.02 17.28 8.15
C LYS A 62 20.43 17.25 7.57
N LYS A 63 21.44 17.12 8.45
CA LYS A 63 22.84 17.10 8.06
C LYS A 63 23.20 15.85 7.25
N LEU A 64 22.75 14.67 7.69
CA LEU A 64 23.02 13.42 6.98
C LEU A 64 22.41 13.42 5.57
N VAL A 65 21.17 13.92 5.46
CA VAL A 65 20.52 14.08 4.16
C VAL A 65 21.23 15.13 3.30
N ALA A 66 21.67 16.25 3.88
CA ALA A 66 22.44 17.24 3.14
C ALA A 66 23.78 16.67 2.61
N ASP A 67 24.49 15.90 3.44
CA ASP A 67 25.77 15.28 3.08
C ASP A 67 25.59 14.20 2.01
N ALA A 68 24.51 13.41 2.08
CA ALA A 68 24.19 12.38 1.09
C ALA A 68 23.78 12.96 -0.27
N PHE A 69 23.09 14.09 -0.27
CA PHE A 69 22.74 14.81 -1.49
C PHE A 69 23.76 15.91 -1.83
N SER A 70 24.99 15.79 -1.32
CA SER A 70 26.10 16.66 -1.71
C SER A 70 26.79 16.14 -2.99
N SER A 71 27.45 17.04 -3.71
CA SER A 71 28.20 16.68 -4.93
C SER A 71 29.37 15.71 -4.68
N ALA A 72 29.81 15.57 -3.43
CA ALA A 72 30.91 14.70 -3.02
C ALA A 72 30.44 13.29 -2.59
N HIS A 73 29.13 13.03 -2.59
CA HIS A 73 28.61 11.73 -2.16
C HIS A 73 28.95 10.63 -3.16
N ASP A 74 29.31 9.46 -2.63
CA ASP A 74 29.61 8.27 -3.41
C ASP A 74 28.36 7.42 -3.56
N ILE A 75 27.92 7.22 -4.80
CA ILE A 75 26.74 6.42 -5.14
C ILE A 75 26.85 4.96 -4.68
N GLU A 76 28.07 4.44 -4.49
CA GLU A 76 28.25 3.06 -4.00
C GLU A 76 27.93 2.91 -2.51
N LYS A 77 27.90 4.03 -1.77
CA LYS A 77 27.64 4.07 -0.34
C LYS A 77 26.15 4.25 -0.06
N GLU A 78 25.57 3.29 0.66
CA GLU A 78 24.21 3.38 1.19
C GLU A 78 24.09 4.56 2.16
N LEU A 79 22.95 5.26 2.12
CA LEU A 79 22.58 6.26 3.11
C LEU A 79 22.48 5.62 4.50
N ASP A 80 23.20 6.16 5.47
CA ASP A 80 23.13 5.66 6.84
C ASP A 80 21.78 6.01 7.48
N LEU A 81 20.95 4.99 7.68
CA LEU A 81 19.64 5.11 8.31
C LEU A 81 19.71 5.04 9.84
N GLN A 82 20.91 5.03 10.44
CA GLN A 82 21.15 4.96 11.88
C GLN A 82 20.44 3.76 12.55
N GLY A 83 20.37 2.63 11.84
CA GLY A 83 19.67 1.42 12.32
C GLY A 83 18.15 1.56 12.38
N GLN A 84 17.56 2.65 11.87
CA GLN A 84 16.12 2.82 11.90
C GLN A 84 15.45 1.74 11.05
N ASN A 85 15.84 1.54 9.79
CA ASN A 85 15.22 0.57 8.89
C ASN A 85 16.23 -0.37 8.23
N GLU A 86 16.39 -1.56 8.78
CA GLU A 86 17.34 -2.57 8.27
C GLU A 86 16.91 -3.19 6.92
N ARG A 87 15.65 -2.99 6.51
CA ARG A 87 15.06 -3.56 5.29
C ARG A 87 15.16 -2.62 4.08
N LEU A 88 15.78 -1.46 4.24
CA LEU A 88 15.90 -0.43 3.21
C LEU A 88 17.37 -0.10 2.97
N ALA A 89 17.72 0.08 1.70
CA ALA A 89 18.96 0.69 1.25
C ALA A 89 18.62 1.83 0.29
N ILE A 90 19.14 3.03 0.56
CA ILE A 90 18.96 4.21 -0.29
C ILE A 90 20.31 4.56 -0.89
N TYR A 91 20.36 4.66 -2.21
CA TYR A 91 21.50 5.17 -2.98
C TYR A 91 21.11 6.49 -3.61
N THR A 92 22.04 7.44 -3.71
CA THR A 92 21.71 8.78 -4.22
C THR A 92 22.76 9.29 -5.21
N SER A 93 22.30 10.04 -6.22
CA SER A 93 23.15 10.80 -7.13
C SER A 93 22.47 12.13 -7.47
N PRO A 94 22.69 13.18 -6.67
CA PRO A 94 21.94 14.44 -6.74
C PRO A 94 22.18 15.23 -8.02
N ASN A 95 23.37 15.14 -8.61
CA ASN A 95 23.79 15.92 -9.78
C ASN A 95 23.53 15.21 -11.11
N PHE A 96 22.72 14.16 -11.10
CA PHE A 96 22.37 13.50 -12.35
C PHE A 96 21.56 14.46 -13.24
N GLY A 97 22.12 14.82 -14.39
CA GLY A 97 21.50 15.73 -15.35
C GLY A 97 22.20 17.08 -15.54
N THR A 98 23.24 17.42 -14.77
CA THR A 98 23.95 18.72 -14.88
C THR A 98 24.99 18.78 -16.02
N ASP A 99 24.77 18.06 -17.13
CA ASP A 99 25.72 17.89 -18.24
C ASP A 99 27.14 17.44 -17.82
N ASP A 100 27.25 16.79 -16.65
CA ASP A 100 28.49 16.20 -16.13
C ASP A 100 28.60 14.73 -16.55
N GLU A 101 29.41 14.49 -17.58
CA GLU A 101 29.69 13.14 -18.10
C GLU A 101 30.39 12.23 -17.08
N GLY A 102 31.13 12.78 -16.11
CA GLY A 102 31.78 12.01 -15.05
C GLY A 102 30.76 11.41 -14.08
N VAL A 103 29.77 12.21 -13.68
CA VAL A 103 28.63 11.74 -12.86
C VAL A 103 27.80 10.73 -13.65
N TYR A 104 27.54 11.01 -14.93
CA TYR A 104 26.79 10.11 -15.81
C TYR A 104 27.43 8.73 -15.95
N SER A 105 28.74 8.68 -16.25
CA SER A 105 29.48 7.42 -16.36
C SER A 105 29.42 6.63 -15.06
N ARG A 106 29.60 7.30 -13.92
CA ARG A 106 29.56 6.64 -12.61
C ARG A 106 28.20 6.01 -12.32
N VAL A 107 27.10 6.68 -12.67
CA VAL A 107 25.75 6.10 -12.52
C VAL A 107 25.56 4.91 -13.47
N CYS A 108 26.02 5.00 -14.71
CA CYS A 108 25.96 3.89 -15.66
C CYS A 108 26.75 2.67 -15.17
N ASP A 109 27.98 2.89 -14.70
CA ASP A 109 28.86 1.86 -14.15
C ASP A 109 28.27 1.20 -12.89
N PHE A 110 27.67 2.02 -12.02
CA PHE A 110 26.95 1.54 -10.84
C PHE A 110 25.75 0.65 -11.23
N LEU A 111 24.91 1.08 -12.18
CA LEU A 111 23.77 0.28 -12.65
C LEU A 111 24.22 -1.03 -13.34
N ALA A 112 25.25 -0.96 -14.18
CA ALA A 112 25.80 -2.15 -14.85
C ALA A 112 26.29 -3.19 -13.84
N SER A 113 27.02 -2.73 -12.81
CA SER A 113 27.58 -3.57 -11.75
C SER A 113 26.50 -4.18 -10.84
N ASN A 114 25.29 -3.63 -10.86
CA ASN A 114 24.16 -4.07 -10.03
C ASN A 114 23.04 -4.74 -10.84
N SER A 115 23.29 -5.11 -12.10
CA SER A 115 22.26 -5.66 -12.99
C SER A 115 21.89 -7.13 -12.72
N ALA A 116 22.73 -7.89 -12.01
CA ALA A 116 22.50 -9.31 -11.73
C ALA A 116 21.89 -9.56 -10.33
N PRO A 117 20.93 -10.50 -10.18
CA PRO A 117 20.34 -10.85 -8.90
C PRO A 117 21.34 -11.58 -7.96
N PRO A 118 21.30 -11.32 -6.64
CA PRO A 118 20.48 -10.31 -5.96
C PRO A 118 21.02 -8.90 -6.24
N SER A 119 20.21 -8.09 -6.94
CA SER A 119 20.59 -6.74 -7.32
C SER A 119 20.57 -5.85 -6.08
N ARG A 120 21.51 -4.91 -5.98
CA ARG A 120 21.44 -3.88 -4.93
C ARG A 120 20.38 -2.83 -5.21
N VAL A 121 19.93 -2.68 -6.46
CA VAL A 121 18.99 -1.62 -6.89
C VAL A 121 17.76 -2.23 -7.53
N HIS A 122 16.65 -2.12 -6.81
CA HIS A 122 15.37 -2.71 -7.16
C HIS A 122 14.41 -1.72 -7.80
N CYS A 123 14.60 -0.42 -7.57
CA CYS A 123 13.83 0.65 -8.21
C CYS A 123 14.68 1.91 -8.34
N ILE A 124 14.43 2.68 -9.40
CA ILE A 124 15.02 4.00 -9.62
C ILE A 124 13.92 5.05 -9.48
N TRP A 125 14.14 6.02 -8.60
CA TRP A 125 13.35 7.24 -8.54
C TRP A 125 14.13 8.36 -9.18
N TYR A 126 13.58 8.91 -10.26
CA TYR A 126 14.18 10.03 -10.95
C TYR A 126 13.44 11.32 -10.59
N CYS A 127 14.07 12.14 -9.75
CA CYS A 127 13.49 13.35 -9.19
C CYS A 127 13.64 14.54 -10.13
N VAL A 128 12.52 15.18 -10.46
CA VAL A 128 12.43 16.32 -11.37
C VAL A 128 11.65 17.45 -10.71
N ALA A 129 12.30 18.60 -10.49
CA ALA A 129 11.58 19.79 -10.06
C ALA A 129 10.49 20.19 -11.07
N SER A 130 9.28 20.50 -10.58
CA SER A 130 8.11 20.89 -11.37
C SER A 130 8.20 22.34 -11.87
N GLU A 131 9.32 22.70 -12.49
CA GLU A 131 9.61 24.06 -12.97
C GLU A 131 9.28 24.20 -14.46
N GLU A 132 8.56 25.26 -14.84
CA GLU A 132 8.08 25.45 -16.22
C GLU A 132 9.20 25.54 -17.25
N ASP A 133 10.37 26.07 -16.87
CA ASP A 133 11.47 26.37 -17.79
C ASP A 133 12.62 25.37 -17.75
N ARG A 134 12.54 24.30 -16.92
CA ARG A 134 13.61 23.30 -16.87
C ARG A 134 13.70 22.51 -18.18
N PRO A 135 14.82 22.59 -18.92
CA PRO A 135 15.03 21.75 -20.11
C PRO A 135 15.33 20.30 -19.71
N VAL A 136 15.06 19.37 -20.63
CA VAL A 136 15.64 18.03 -20.55
C VAL A 136 17.05 18.09 -21.14
N HIS A 137 18.05 17.76 -20.34
CA HIS A 137 19.45 17.79 -20.74
C HIS A 137 19.80 16.62 -21.67
N ALA A 138 20.87 16.77 -22.46
CA ALA A 138 21.28 15.77 -23.44
C ALA A 138 21.63 14.42 -22.78
N LEU A 139 22.23 14.45 -21.59
CA LEU A 139 22.55 13.25 -20.81
C LEU A 139 21.29 12.56 -20.27
N GLU A 140 20.28 13.32 -19.87
CA GLU A 140 18.99 12.76 -19.46
C GLU A 140 18.33 12.07 -20.66
N GLU A 141 18.25 12.75 -21.80
CA GLU A 141 17.68 12.15 -23.02
C GLU A 141 18.42 10.86 -23.40
N ARG A 142 19.75 10.85 -23.34
CA ARG A 142 20.57 9.65 -23.60
C ARG A 142 20.27 8.52 -22.60
N PHE A 143 20.17 8.84 -21.31
CA PHE A 143 19.86 7.88 -20.26
C PHE A 143 18.53 7.16 -20.53
N PHE A 144 17.47 7.95 -20.76
CA PHE A 144 16.11 7.44 -20.93
C PHE A 144 15.92 6.72 -22.26
N THR A 145 16.61 7.14 -23.32
CA THR A 145 16.39 6.58 -24.68
C THR A 145 17.26 5.37 -25.00
N ARG A 146 18.49 5.32 -24.50
CA ARG A 146 19.48 4.30 -24.90
C ARG A 146 19.95 3.45 -23.74
N ASP A 147 20.49 4.10 -22.71
CA ASP A 147 21.38 3.41 -21.79
C ASP A 147 20.60 2.61 -20.73
N LEU A 148 19.52 3.17 -20.18
CA LEU A 148 18.75 2.52 -19.10
C LEU A 148 18.18 1.14 -19.48
N ALA A 149 17.66 0.99 -20.70
CA ALA A 149 17.12 -0.29 -21.17
C ALA A 149 18.17 -1.40 -21.24
N SER A 150 19.44 -1.03 -21.47
CA SER A 150 20.57 -1.97 -21.52
C SER A 150 21.20 -2.22 -20.15
N LEU A 151 21.28 -1.19 -19.30
CA LEU A 151 21.97 -1.24 -18.01
C LEU A 151 21.11 -1.85 -16.91
N ALA A 152 19.80 -1.59 -16.93
CA ALA A 152 18.89 -1.95 -15.84
C ALA A 152 17.54 -2.46 -16.38
N ALA A 153 17.58 -3.44 -17.28
CA ALA A 153 16.38 -4.00 -17.95
C ALA A 153 15.29 -4.53 -16.99
N HIS A 154 15.68 -4.90 -15.77
CA HIS A 154 14.79 -5.44 -14.74
C HIS A 154 14.41 -4.43 -13.65
N THR A 155 15.03 -3.25 -13.63
CA THR A 155 14.82 -2.24 -12.60
C THR A 155 13.83 -1.20 -13.09
N PRO A 156 12.60 -1.12 -12.53
CA PRO A 156 11.65 -0.10 -12.90
C PRO A 156 12.15 1.30 -12.50
N LEU A 157 11.85 2.28 -13.36
CA LEU A 157 12.06 3.70 -13.10
C LEU A 157 10.72 4.40 -12.90
N VAL A 158 10.64 5.25 -11.89
CA VAL A 158 9.51 6.15 -11.64
C VAL A 158 9.98 7.60 -11.77
N LEU A 159 9.27 8.41 -12.56
CA LEU A 159 9.48 9.85 -12.63
C LEU A 159 8.75 10.51 -11.46
N VAL A 160 9.52 11.16 -10.60
CA VAL A 160 9.04 11.80 -9.37
C VAL A 160 9.14 13.32 -9.55
N PHE A 161 8.01 13.97 -9.78
CA PHE A 161 7.94 15.42 -9.92
C PHE A 161 7.87 16.08 -8.55
N THR A 162 8.96 16.73 -8.12
CA THR A 162 9.08 17.43 -6.85
C THR A 162 8.69 18.91 -6.98
N LYS A 163 8.56 19.63 -5.86
CA LYS A 163 8.06 21.03 -5.80
C LYS A 163 6.70 21.21 -6.49
N TYR A 164 5.86 20.18 -6.47
CA TYR A 164 4.56 20.27 -7.13
C TYR A 164 3.63 21.26 -6.42
N ASP A 165 3.82 21.43 -5.11
CA ASP A 165 3.20 22.47 -4.27
C ASP A 165 3.55 23.90 -4.72
N GLU A 166 4.82 24.18 -5.02
CA GLU A 166 5.25 25.47 -5.57
C GLU A 166 4.60 25.71 -6.95
N PHE A 167 4.55 24.68 -7.79
CA PHE A 167 3.87 24.75 -9.09
C PHE A 167 2.37 25.04 -8.94
N VAL A 168 1.66 24.31 -8.08
CA VAL A 168 0.24 24.56 -7.77
C VAL A 168 0.03 25.99 -7.29
N SER A 169 0.87 26.47 -6.38
CA SER A 169 0.82 27.83 -5.85
C SER A 169 1.00 28.88 -6.94
N GLN A 170 1.93 28.65 -7.87
CA GLN A 170 2.12 29.51 -9.03
C GLN A 170 0.89 29.53 -9.95
N VAL A 171 0.29 28.37 -10.24
CA VAL A 171 -0.96 28.29 -11.03
C VAL A 171 -2.09 29.05 -10.34
N GLN A 172 -2.22 28.90 -9.02
CA GLN A 172 -3.23 29.58 -8.23
C GLN A 172 -3.05 31.10 -8.25
N LEU A 173 -1.82 31.60 -8.11
CA LEU A 173 -1.51 33.02 -8.18
C LEU A 173 -1.82 33.60 -9.57
N ASP A 174 -1.43 32.90 -10.64
CA ASP A 174 -1.72 33.33 -12.01
C ASP A 174 -3.21 33.36 -12.31
N TRP A 175 -3.94 32.34 -11.85
CA TRP A 175 -5.39 32.28 -12.01
C TRP A 175 -6.10 33.39 -11.21
N SER A 176 -5.64 33.66 -9.98
CA SER A 176 -6.21 34.71 -9.13
C SER A 176 -5.97 36.12 -9.66
N ARG A 177 -4.89 36.33 -10.42
CA ARG A 177 -4.63 37.60 -11.13
C ARG A 177 -5.55 37.80 -12.34
N GLN A 178 -6.10 36.73 -12.91
CA GLN A 178 -6.86 36.75 -14.17
C GLN A 178 -8.37 36.56 -13.98
N ALA A 179 -8.82 35.98 -12.87
CA ALA A 179 -10.21 35.64 -12.63
C ALA A 179 -10.88 36.59 -11.62
N ASP A 180 -12.11 37.00 -11.91
CA ASP A 180 -12.96 37.74 -10.97
C ASP A 180 -13.69 36.71 -10.07
N HIS A 181 -13.22 36.51 -8.83
CA HIS A 181 -13.67 35.43 -7.93
C HIS A 181 -15.11 35.58 -7.37
N ARG A 182 -15.92 36.48 -7.92
CA ARG A 182 -17.23 36.80 -7.35
C ARG A 182 -18.20 35.63 -7.56
N GLY A 183 -18.49 34.90 -6.49
CA GLY A 183 -19.60 33.95 -6.41
C GLY A 183 -19.26 32.46 -6.54
N LEU A 184 -17.98 32.07 -6.58
CA LEU A 184 -17.60 30.64 -6.61
C LEU A 184 -17.46 30.06 -5.19
N SER A 185 -18.00 28.86 -4.99
CA SER A 185 -17.80 28.08 -3.77
C SER A 185 -16.35 27.58 -3.66
N LYS A 186 -15.83 27.46 -2.43
CA LYS A 186 -14.49 26.90 -2.15
C LYS A 186 -14.24 25.55 -2.81
N VAL A 187 -15.25 24.67 -2.82
CA VAL A 187 -15.16 23.34 -3.45
C VAL A 187 -15.01 23.44 -4.96
N ALA A 188 -15.75 24.36 -5.60
CA ALA A 188 -15.64 24.59 -7.03
C ALA A 188 -14.26 25.18 -7.41
N VAL A 189 -13.74 26.09 -6.58
CA VAL A 189 -12.40 26.68 -6.71
C VAL A 189 -11.33 25.59 -6.67
N SER A 190 -11.38 24.66 -5.71
CA SER A 190 -10.40 23.56 -5.60
C SER A 190 -10.45 22.62 -6.81
N HIS A 191 -11.64 22.21 -7.27
CA HIS A 191 -11.77 21.38 -8.48
C HIS A 191 -11.25 22.08 -9.75
N ILE A 192 -11.59 23.36 -9.93
CA ILE A 192 -11.10 24.15 -11.07
C ILE A 192 -9.59 24.28 -11.01
N LEU A 193 -9.03 24.59 -9.84
CA LEU A 193 -7.59 24.71 -9.65
C LEU A 193 -6.89 23.38 -9.96
N ARG A 194 -7.40 22.26 -9.47
CA ARG A 194 -6.86 20.92 -9.76
C ARG A 194 -6.84 20.62 -11.25
N ASP A 195 -7.94 20.91 -11.96
CA ASP A 195 -8.03 20.69 -13.40
C ASP A 195 -7.11 21.64 -14.20
N LEU A 196 -6.99 22.90 -13.77
CA LEU A 196 -6.08 23.88 -14.37
C LEU A 196 -4.63 23.47 -14.18
N THR A 197 -4.24 23.10 -12.97
CA THR A 197 -2.90 22.61 -12.63
C THR A 197 -2.56 21.37 -13.44
N ALA A 198 -3.46 20.38 -13.51
CA ALA A 198 -3.24 19.17 -14.30
C ALA A 198 -3.06 19.48 -15.80
N LYS A 199 -3.88 20.38 -16.37
CA LYS A 199 -3.77 20.80 -17.77
C LYS A 199 -2.47 21.56 -18.04
N ARG A 200 -2.10 22.48 -17.15
CA ARG A 200 -0.88 23.29 -17.27
C ARG A 200 0.37 22.41 -17.14
N PHE A 201 0.38 21.51 -16.16
CA PHE A 201 1.42 20.51 -15.97
C PHE A 201 1.59 19.66 -17.23
N ALA A 202 0.52 19.06 -17.75
CA ALA A 202 0.56 18.24 -18.96
C ALA A 202 1.10 19.02 -20.17
N LYS A 203 0.70 20.29 -20.33
CA LYS A 203 1.09 21.12 -21.47
C LYS A 203 2.56 21.58 -21.41
N GLN A 204 3.05 21.97 -20.24
CA GLN A 204 4.36 22.62 -20.09
C GLN A 204 5.47 21.63 -19.71
N ILE A 205 5.19 20.75 -18.74
CA ILE A 205 6.16 19.80 -18.19
C ILE A 205 5.94 18.42 -18.81
N GLY A 206 4.71 17.91 -18.78
CA GLY A 206 4.34 16.58 -19.26
C GLY A 206 4.74 16.34 -20.71
N LYS A 207 4.46 17.30 -21.60
CA LYS A 207 4.80 17.21 -23.03
C LYS A 207 6.29 16.96 -23.28
N ARG A 208 7.18 17.59 -22.53
CA ARG A 208 8.64 17.41 -22.69
C ARG A 208 9.05 15.97 -22.37
N TRP A 209 8.46 15.42 -21.31
CA TRP A 209 8.70 14.04 -20.90
C TRP A 209 7.96 13.03 -21.80
N ASP A 210 6.83 13.40 -22.40
CA ASP A 210 6.16 12.60 -23.46
C ASP A 210 7.07 12.46 -24.68
N ASP A 211 7.76 13.53 -25.07
CA ASP A 211 8.70 13.52 -26.19
C ASP A 211 9.93 12.64 -25.88
N VAL A 212 10.38 12.57 -24.62
CA VAL A 212 11.47 11.67 -24.19
C VAL A 212 10.99 10.22 -24.16
N GLU A 213 9.80 9.99 -23.60
CA GLU A 213 9.21 8.66 -23.46
C GLU A 213 8.87 8.04 -24.83
N SER A 214 8.37 8.82 -25.78
CA SER A 214 8.10 8.35 -27.15
C SER A 214 9.37 7.91 -27.89
N ARG A 215 10.54 8.44 -27.49
CA ARG A 215 11.86 8.05 -27.98
C ARG A 215 12.51 6.95 -27.12
N SER A 216 11.92 6.63 -25.97
CA SER A 216 12.45 5.63 -25.04
C SER A 216 12.07 4.20 -25.47
N LEU A 217 12.98 3.27 -25.22
CA LEU A 217 12.72 1.83 -25.34
C LEU A 217 11.89 1.29 -24.16
N ILE A 218 11.73 2.07 -23.09
CA ILE A 218 10.98 1.71 -21.91
C ILE A 218 9.51 2.02 -22.13
N LYS A 219 8.68 0.99 -22.11
CA LYS A 219 7.23 1.15 -22.27
C LYS A 219 6.62 1.69 -20.97
N LYS A 220 5.97 2.86 -21.08
CA LYS A 220 5.12 3.49 -20.06
C LYS A 220 5.85 3.77 -18.74
N ILE A 221 6.49 4.92 -18.62
CA ILE A 221 7.17 5.35 -17.40
C ILE A 221 6.13 5.96 -16.43
N PRO A 222 5.94 5.40 -15.22
CA PRO A 222 5.05 5.99 -14.23
C PRO A 222 5.50 7.39 -13.82
N ARG A 223 4.54 8.31 -13.72
CA ARG A 223 4.76 9.71 -13.34
C ARG A 223 3.97 10.01 -12.09
N VAL A 224 4.64 10.50 -11.06
CA VAL A 224 4.03 10.84 -9.79
C VAL A 224 4.45 12.25 -9.41
N CYS A 225 3.47 13.10 -9.12
CA CYS A 225 3.71 14.43 -8.57
C CYS A 225 3.67 14.33 -7.05
N VAL A 226 4.72 14.80 -6.39
CA VAL A 226 4.84 14.85 -4.93
C VAL A 226 4.93 16.30 -4.47
N ALA A 227 4.11 16.63 -3.48
CA ALA A 227 4.02 17.95 -2.90
C ALA A 227 4.57 17.91 -1.47
N SER A 228 5.41 18.86 -1.09
CA SER A 228 5.84 19.01 0.30
C SER A 228 4.69 19.51 1.16
N ARG A 229 4.66 19.14 2.44
CA ARG A 229 3.61 19.54 3.41
C ARG A 229 3.60 21.03 3.76
N SER A 230 4.53 21.83 3.25
CA SER A 230 4.57 23.27 3.51
C SER A 230 3.58 24.02 2.62
N ASP A 231 2.53 24.55 3.26
CA ASP A 231 1.77 25.76 2.87
C ASP A 231 0.42 25.61 2.17
N VAL A 232 -0.08 24.39 1.94
CA VAL A 232 -1.48 24.21 1.51
C VAL A 232 -2.34 23.90 2.73
N GLU A 233 -3.23 24.84 3.09
CA GLU A 233 -4.33 24.59 4.03
C GLU A 233 -5.07 23.31 3.60
N ASP A 234 -4.88 22.25 4.36
CA ASP A 234 -5.83 21.17 4.62
C ASP A 234 -6.71 20.68 3.44
N ASP A 235 -6.09 20.31 2.32
CA ASP A 235 -6.79 19.68 1.18
C ASP A 235 -6.35 18.21 0.97
N GLY A 236 -5.63 17.58 1.91
CA GLY A 236 -5.24 16.16 1.84
C GLY A 236 -4.31 15.78 0.67
N LEU A 237 -3.78 16.76 -0.05
CA LEU A 237 -3.00 16.54 -1.28
C LEU A 237 -1.58 16.01 -1.01
N GLY A 238 -0.98 16.36 0.13
CA GLY A 238 0.37 15.94 0.50
C GLY A 238 0.48 14.43 0.81
N SER A 239 -0.38 13.92 1.70
CA SER A 239 -0.39 12.50 2.10
C SER A 239 -0.79 11.56 0.96
N THR A 240 -1.73 11.98 0.11
CA THR A 240 -2.13 11.21 -1.08
C THR A 240 -1.02 11.11 -2.12
N SER A 241 -0.13 12.10 -2.22
CA SER A 241 0.95 12.11 -3.20
C SER A 241 2.07 11.09 -2.92
N PHE A 242 2.51 10.96 -1.66
CA PHE A 242 3.50 9.95 -1.28
C PHE A 242 2.93 8.53 -1.32
N HIS A 243 1.65 8.37 -0.97
CA HIS A 243 0.95 7.09 -1.15
C HIS A 243 0.87 6.68 -2.63
N ALA A 244 0.62 7.65 -3.54
CA ALA A 244 0.65 7.39 -4.97
C ALA A 244 2.05 6.96 -5.45
N LEU A 245 3.12 7.53 -4.91
CA LEU A 245 4.50 7.12 -5.23
C LEU A 245 4.80 5.70 -4.73
N ALA A 246 4.39 5.37 -3.51
CA ALA A 246 4.56 4.02 -2.97
C ALA A 246 3.79 2.98 -3.81
N THR A 247 2.55 3.29 -4.17
CA THR A 247 1.69 2.44 -5.01
C THR A 247 2.28 2.27 -6.41
N ALA A 248 2.66 3.37 -7.08
CA ALA A 248 3.29 3.34 -8.40
C ALA A 248 4.60 2.55 -8.39
N THR A 249 5.41 2.69 -7.33
CA THR A 249 6.63 1.88 -7.16
C THR A 249 6.26 0.39 -7.10
N LEU A 250 5.31 0.03 -6.23
CA LEU A 250 4.91 -1.34 -6.01
C LEU A 250 4.35 -2.03 -7.27
N ASP A 251 3.50 -1.33 -8.02
CA ASP A 251 2.85 -1.86 -9.23
C ASP A 251 3.86 -2.18 -10.33
N ASN A 252 5.01 -1.49 -10.34
CA ASN A 252 6.05 -1.64 -11.35
C ASN A 252 7.14 -2.66 -10.98
N LEU A 253 7.20 -3.10 -9.72
CA LEU A 253 8.07 -4.19 -9.31
C LEU A 253 7.58 -5.51 -9.94
N ARG A 254 8.51 -6.31 -10.48
CA ARG A 254 8.17 -7.58 -11.16
C ARG A 254 8.30 -8.79 -10.24
N GLU A 255 9.39 -8.85 -9.49
CA GLU A 255 9.72 -10.00 -8.65
C GLU A 255 8.97 -9.97 -7.32
N ARG A 256 8.44 -11.13 -6.92
CA ARG A 256 7.67 -11.25 -5.68
C ARG A 256 8.53 -11.04 -4.43
N SER A 257 9.76 -11.55 -4.42
CA SER A 257 10.74 -11.33 -3.36
C SER A 257 11.01 -9.83 -3.14
N VAL A 258 11.16 -9.09 -4.23
CA VAL A 258 11.39 -7.64 -4.21
C VAL A 258 10.16 -6.88 -3.73
N LYS A 259 8.97 -7.31 -4.15
CA LYS A 259 7.69 -6.77 -3.64
C LYS A 259 7.56 -6.97 -2.12
N SER A 260 7.88 -8.16 -1.62
CA SER A 260 7.90 -8.43 -0.17
C SER A 260 8.94 -7.58 0.56
N ALA A 261 10.12 -7.39 -0.02
CA ALA A 261 11.14 -6.51 0.55
C ALA A 261 10.69 -5.05 0.57
N PHE A 262 10.01 -4.57 -0.48
CA PHE A 262 9.43 -3.23 -0.52
C PHE A 262 8.35 -3.05 0.55
N ALA A 263 7.45 -4.03 0.72
CA ALA A 263 6.45 -4.02 1.77
C ALA A 263 7.09 -3.95 3.16
N ALA A 264 8.14 -4.75 3.41
CA ALA A 264 8.90 -4.71 4.65
C ALA A 264 9.66 -3.39 4.85
N ALA A 265 10.13 -2.75 3.77
CA ALA A 265 10.76 -1.44 3.85
C ALA A 265 9.76 -0.31 4.14
N GLN A 266 8.50 -0.49 3.75
CA GLN A 266 7.38 0.44 3.94
C GLN A 266 6.83 0.36 5.37
N ARG A 267 7.06 1.41 6.17
CA ARG A 267 6.58 1.46 7.56
C ARG A 267 5.44 2.45 7.79
N ASN A 268 5.18 3.34 6.83
CA ASN A 268 4.14 4.36 6.97
C ASN A 268 2.79 3.94 6.38
N SER A 269 2.64 2.71 5.91
CA SER A 269 1.37 2.23 5.37
C SER A 269 1.02 0.85 5.91
N ALA A 270 0.18 0.85 6.94
CA ALA A 270 -0.41 -0.38 7.48
C ALA A 270 -1.20 -1.14 6.39
N LEU A 271 -1.84 -0.43 5.47
CA LEU A 271 -2.59 -1.01 4.34
C LEU A 271 -1.70 -1.80 3.38
N VAL A 272 -0.52 -1.27 3.01
CA VAL A 272 0.42 -2.01 2.15
C VAL A 272 0.87 -3.29 2.84
N ALA A 273 1.31 -3.22 4.09
CA ALA A 273 1.71 -4.40 4.86
C ALA A 273 0.57 -5.43 5.03
N THR A 274 -0.67 -4.94 5.21
CA THR A 274 -1.88 -5.76 5.33
C THR A 274 -2.13 -6.59 4.08
N ARG A 275 -2.08 -5.97 2.89
CA ARG A 275 -2.27 -6.67 1.62
C ARG A 275 -1.20 -7.74 1.39
N PHE A 276 0.06 -7.43 1.70
CA PHE A 276 1.16 -8.40 1.61
C PHE A 276 1.05 -9.55 2.60
N CYS A 277 0.61 -9.26 3.83
CA CYS A 277 0.33 -10.31 4.80
C CYS A 277 -0.83 -11.19 4.34
N ALA A 278 -1.88 -10.61 3.75
CA ALA A 278 -2.99 -11.36 3.18
C ALA A 278 -2.56 -12.28 2.02
N ASP A 279 -1.72 -11.79 1.11
CA ASP A 279 -1.11 -12.59 0.03
C ASP A 279 -0.24 -13.73 0.59
N THR A 280 0.50 -13.46 1.66
CA THR A 280 1.32 -14.48 2.35
C THR A 280 0.42 -15.50 3.06
N ALA A 281 -0.69 -15.07 3.66
CA ALA A 281 -1.67 -15.93 4.30
C ALA A 281 -2.34 -16.89 3.29
N ALA A 282 -2.62 -16.40 2.08
CA ALA A 282 -3.22 -17.20 1.01
C ALA A 282 -2.34 -18.40 0.57
N GLU A 283 -1.03 -18.37 0.84
CA GLU A 283 -0.14 -19.50 0.54
C GLU A 283 -0.47 -20.76 1.34
N TYR A 284 -1.01 -20.59 2.56
CA TYR A 284 -1.41 -21.69 3.44
C TYR A 284 -2.71 -22.38 3.02
N PHE A 285 -3.30 -21.95 1.91
CA PHE A 285 -4.48 -22.55 1.32
C PHE A 285 -4.14 -23.26 0.01
N ALA A 286 -4.74 -24.43 -0.17
CA ALA A 286 -4.91 -25.09 -1.45
C ALA A 286 -6.32 -24.77 -1.96
N VAL A 287 -6.42 -24.43 -3.24
CA VAL A 287 -7.70 -24.25 -3.91
C VAL A 287 -7.88 -25.43 -4.85
N ASP A 288 -8.84 -26.29 -4.55
CA ASP A 288 -9.13 -27.48 -5.34
C ASP A 288 -10.63 -27.61 -5.56
N THR A 289 -11.04 -27.95 -6.79
CA THR A 289 -12.44 -28.14 -7.18
C THR A 289 -13.38 -27.00 -6.77
N GLY A 290 -12.93 -25.75 -6.78
CA GLY A 290 -13.76 -24.60 -6.38
C GLY A 290 -13.82 -24.34 -4.87
N HIS A 291 -13.00 -25.00 -4.05
CA HIS A 291 -13.03 -24.85 -2.59
C HIS A 291 -11.65 -24.46 -2.06
N ALA A 292 -11.60 -23.47 -1.17
CA ALA A 292 -10.40 -23.16 -0.40
C ALA A 292 -10.29 -24.10 0.80
N ARG A 293 -9.14 -24.76 0.94
CA ARG A 293 -8.83 -25.66 2.06
C ARG A 293 -7.44 -25.34 2.58
N LYS A 294 -7.20 -25.58 3.87
CA LYS A 294 -5.82 -25.56 4.42
C LYS A 294 -4.92 -26.53 3.65
N LEU A 295 -3.63 -26.19 3.49
CA LEU A 295 -2.63 -27.10 2.94
C LEU A 295 -2.68 -28.50 3.59
N ALA A 296 -2.61 -29.53 2.76
CA ALA A 296 -2.58 -30.92 3.20
C ALA A 296 -1.23 -31.22 3.89
N GLY A 297 -1.26 -31.94 5.00
CA GLY A 297 -0.06 -32.39 5.72
C GLY A 297 0.61 -31.35 6.63
N VAL A 298 0.10 -30.11 6.70
CA VAL A 298 0.64 -29.05 7.57
C VAL A 298 -0.34 -28.72 8.68
N ASP A 299 0.06 -28.74 9.96
CA ASP A 299 -0.86 -28.43 11.06
C ASP A 299 -1.14 -26.93 11.22
N MET A 300 -2.31 -26.54 11.72
CA MET A 300 -2.59 -25.14 12.09
C MET A 300 -1.60 -24.63 13.15
N ARG A 301 -1.15 -25.53 14.04
CA ARG A 301 -0.09 -25.23 15.02
C ARG A 301 1.20 -24.75 14.37
N ASP A 302 1.53 -25.26 13.19
CA ASP A 302 2.75 -24.87 12.48
C ASP A 302 2.50 -23.62 11.64
N ILE A 303 1.30 -23.50 11.06
CA ILE A 303 0.91 -22.36 10.22
C ILE A 303 0.86 -21.06 11.01
N MET A 304 0.17 -21.02 12.15
CA MET A 304 -0.08 -19.76 12.86
C MET A 304 1.21 -19.08 13.37
N PRO A 305 2.15 -19.77 14.06
CA PRO A 305 3.42 -19.17 14.46
C PRO A 305 4.31 -18.82 13.26
N ASN A 306 4.34 -19.67 12.23
CA ASN A 306 5.11 -19.39 11.02
C ASN A 306 4.60 -18.13 10.30
N PHE A 307 3.28 -18.00 10.16
CA PHE A 307 2.65 -16.83 9.57
C PHE A 307 2.85 -15.58 10.44
N PHE A 308 2.63 -15.68 11.76
CA PHE A 308 2.86 -14.56 12.68
C PHE A 308 4.28 -14.01 12.55
N ALA A 309 5.28 -14.89 12.54
CA ALA A 309 6.69 -14.49 12.38
C ALA A 309 6.99 -13.86 11.01
N LYS A 310 6.32 -14.29 9.92
CA LYS A 310 6.42 -13.65 8.60
C LYS A 310 5.71 -12.30 8.58
N ALA A 311 4.52 -12.20 9.15
CA ALA A 311 3.74 -10.97 9.23
C ALA A 311 4.48 -9.89 10.03
N VAL A 312 5.09 -10.23 11.17
CA VAL A 312 5.96 -9.31 11.94
C VAL A 312 7.12 -8.79 11.08
N GLN A 313 7.73 -9.64 10.24
CA GLN A 313 8.79 -9.20 9.30
C GLN A 313 8.28 -8.28 8.19
N ILE A 314 7.05 -8.51 7.69
CA ILE A 314 6.42 -7.66 6.67
C ILE A 314 6.05 -6.29 7.24
N PHE A 315 5.51 -6.25 8.46
CA PHE A 315 5.17 -4.98 9.10
C PHE A 315 6.41 -4.20 9.55
N ASN A 316 7.52 -4.88 9.85
CA ASN A 316 8.83 -4.28 10.17
C ASN A 316 8.73 -3.08 11.14
N MET A 317 7.90 -3.22 12.17
CA MET A 317 7.61 -2.19 13.16
C MET A 317 8.85 -1.80 13.98
N ARG A 318 8.86 -0.60 14.55
CA ARG A 318 9.95 -0.16 15.44
C ARG A 318 9.80 -0.78 16.82
N ASP A 319 10.28 -2.00 16.98
CA ASP A 319 10.19 -2.77 18.23
C ASP A 319 11.52 -2.81 18.99
N SER A 320 11.94 -1.66 19.54
CA SER A 320 13.17 -1.58 20.33
C SER A 320 13.09 -2.36 21.65
N ALA A 321 11.88 -2.66 22.13
CA ALA A 321 11.64 -3.42 23.35
C ALA A 321 11.47 -4.93 23.09
N SER A 322 11.56 -5.36 21.83
CA SER A 322 11.37 -6.75 21.39
C SER A 322 10.05 -7.38 21.86
N VAL A 323 8.98 -6.58 22.04
CA VAL A 323 7.70 -7.08 22.55
C VAL A 323 6.97 -8.00 21.55
N LEU A 324 7.27 -7.89 20.25
CA LEU A 324 6.73 -8.77 19.22
C LEU A 324 7.40 -10.15 19.19
N THR A 325 8.54 -10.29 19.88
CA THR A 325 9.26 -11.57 19.99
C THR A 325 8.80 -12.43 21.18
N ASP A 326 7.87 -11.92 22.00
CA ASP A 326 7.27 -12.67 23.10
C ASP A 326 6.53 -13.91 22.57
N SER A 327 6.91 -15.09 23.07
CA SER A 327 6.33 -16.37 22.67
C SER A 327 4.86 -16.51 23.07
N SER A 328 4.39 -15.75 24.06
CA SER A 328 3.00 -15.75 24.49
C SER A 328 2.09 -14.84 23.64
N LEU A 329 2.68 -13.92 22.87
CA LEU A 329 1.93 -12.87 22.18
C LEU A 329 0.91 -13.44 21.19
N LEU A 330 1.29 -14.44 20.40
CA LEU A 330 0.37 -15.06 19.44
C LEU A 330 -0.88 -15.61 20.12
N GLY A 331 -0.73 -16.30 21.25
CA GLY A 331 -1.87 -16.82 22.02
C GLY A 331 -2.79 -15.70 22.49
N ARG A 332 -2.22 -14.58 22.94
CA ARG A 332 -2.97 -13.41 23.40
C ARG A 332 -3.69 -12.68 22.26
N VAL A 333 -3.08 -12.60 21.08
CA VAL A 333 -3.70 -12.04 19.86
C VAL A 333 -4.90 -12.89 19.44
N LEU A 334 -4.75 -14.21 19.45
CA LEU A 334 -5.85 -15.13 19.13
C LEU A 334 -6.97 -15.07 20.19
N GLU A 335 -6.62 -14.97 21.47
CA GLU A 335 -7.60 -14.78 22.55
C GLU A 335 -8.38 -13.46 22.40
N ALA A 336 -7.70 -12.37 22.03
CA ALA A 336 -8.36 -11.10 21.74
C ALA A 336 -9.33 -11.20 20.55
N THR A 337 -8.95 -11.96 19.52
CA THR A 337 -9.72 -12.14 18.27
C THR A 337 -10.99 -12.97 18.49
N PHE A 338 -10.89 -14.17 19.08
CA PHE A 338 -12.00 -15.14 19.14
C PHE A 338 -12.79 -15.12 20.46
N GLY A 339 -12.36 -14.33 21.44
CA GLY A 339 -13.05 -14.21 22.73
C GLY A 339 -13.09 -15.52 23.54
N PRO A 340 -13.83 -15.52 24.67
CA PRO A 340 -13.73 -16.61 25.65
C PRO A 340 -14.43 -17.91 25.24
N GLY A 341 -15.43 -17.87 24.35
CA GLY A 341 -16.21 -19.05 23.93
C GLY A 341 -15.47 -19.97 22.96
N GLU A 342 -14.63 -19.41 22.09
CA GLU A 342 -13.90 -20.12 21.03
C GLU A 342 -12.46 -20.45 21.43
N ARG A 343 -12.02 -19.93 22.59
CA ARG A 343 -10.70 -20.18 23.19
C ARG A 343 -10.33 -21.67 23.25
N LEU A 344 -11.29 -22.52 23.60
CA LEU A 344 -11.07 -23.97 23.70
C LEU A 344 -10.66 -24.60 22.35
N LEU A 345 -11.18 -24.09 21.24
CA LEU A 345 -10.83 -24.56 19.89
C LEU A 345 -9.42 -24.10 19.48
N LEU A 346 -9.02 -22.90 19.91
CA LEU A 346 -7.69 -22.36 19.64
C LEU A 346 -6.60 -22.98 20.50
N ASP A 347 -6.84 -23.15 21.80
CA ASP A 347 -5.88 -23.80 22.70
C ASP A 347 -5.61 -25.24 22.25
N GLN A 348 -6.64 -25.95 21.77
CA GLN A 348 -6.47 -27.26 21.14
C GLN A 348 -5.66 -27.18 19.83
N SER A 349 -5.82 -26.11 19.04
CA SER A 349 -5.08 -25.91 17.77
C SER A 349 -3.60 -25.64 17.99
N LEU A 350 -3.26 -24.92 19.06
CA LEU A 350 -1.88 -24.54 19.40
C LEU A 350 -1.15 -25.63 20.20
N HIS A 351 -1.89 -26.51 20.91
CA HIS A 351 -1.30 -27.46 21.86
C HIS A 351 -1.56 -28.96 21.60
N CYS A 352 -2.63 -29.37 20.90
CA CYS A 352 -2.92 -30.79 20.60
C CYS A 352 -2.61 -31.21 19.14
N SER A 353 -1.93 -32.35 18.97
CA SER A 353 -1.43 -32.78 17.66
C SER A 353 -2.58 -33.39 16.88
N THR A 354 -2.66 -33.19 15.56
CA THR A 354 -3.67 -33.85 14.70
C THR A 354 -3.60 -35.39 14.75
N ALA A 355 -2.54 -35.98 15.31
CA ALA A 355 -2.45 -37.42 15.58
C ALA A 355 -3.20 -37.88 16.86
N GLU A 356 -3.55 -36.97 17.75
CA GLU A 356 -4.31 -37.29 18.97
C GLU A 356 -5.81 -37.41 18.63
N SER A 357 -6.27 -38.66 18.54
CA SER A 357 -7.67 -39.00 18.33
C SER A 357 -8.52 -38.45 19.49
N GLY A 358 -9.23 -37.34 19.27
CA GLY A 358 -10.11 -36.76 20.28
C GLY A 358 -10.24 -35.23 20.30
N THR A 359 -9.53 -34.50 19.43
CA THR A 359 -9.66 -33.03 19.38
C THR A 359 -10.94 -32.59 18.67
N MET A 360 -11.61 -31.55 19.19
CA MET A 360 -12.81 -30.98 18.55
C MET A 360 -12.51 -30.47 17.13
N LEU A 361 -11.28 -30.06 16.86
CA LEU A 361 -10.82 -29.63 15.53
C LEU A 361 -10.87 -30.73 14.45
N LEU A 362 -10.66 -32.00 14.83
CA LEU A 362 -10.79 -33.10 13.88
C LEU A 362 -12.25 -33.36 13.50
N SER A 363 -13.19 -32.97 14.36
CA SER A 363 -14.63 -33.07 14.09
C SER A 363 -15.14 -31.99 13.12
N LEU A 364 -14.41 -30.88 12.98
CA LEU A 364 -14.74 -29.84 12.00
C LEU A 364 -14.55 -30.37 10.58
N SER A 365 -15.45 -30.00 9.69
CA SER A 365 -15.32 -30.19 8.25
C SER A 365 -14.09 -29.46 7.70
N PRO A 366 -13.53 -29.88 6.55
CA PRO A 366 -12.44 -29.15 5.90
C PRO A 366 -12.77 -27.68 5.60
N HIS A 367 -14.06 -27.38 5.41
CA HIS A 367 -14.58 -26.03 5.20
C HIS A 367 -14.50 -25.19 6.49
N GLU A 368 -15.07 -25.68 7.60
CA GLU A 368 -15.00 -24.99 8.90
C GLU A 368 -13.56 -24.77 9.36
N ARG A 369 -12.66 -25.73 9.08
CA ARG A 369 -11.23 -25.57 9.34
C ARG A 369 -10.59 -24.46 8.50
N ALA A 370 -11.00 -24.30 7.25
CA ALA A 370 -10.50 -23.23 6.38
C ALA A 370 -11.00 -21.86 6.87
N VAL A 371 -12.28 -21.76 7.25
CA VAL A 371 -12.89 -20.55 7.83
C VAL A 371 -12.17 -20.15 9.11
N LEU A 372 -12.02 -21.09 10.07
CA LEU A 372 -11.34 -20.85 11.35
C LEU A 372 -9.88 -20.38 11.13
N LEU A 373 -9.17 -21.02 10.20
CA LEU A 373 -7.82 -20.60 9.86
C LEU A 373 -7.80 -19.19 9.27
N THR A 374 -8.68 -18.87 8.32
CA THR A 374 -8.75 -17.53 7.73
C THR A 374 -9.09 -16.47 8.76
N GLN A 375 -10.04 -16.74 9.68
CA GLN A 375 -10.35 -15.85 10.79
C GLN A 375 -9.13 -15.61 11.68
N ALA A 376 -8.35 -16.64 11.98
CA ALA A 376 -7.15 -16.52 12.82
C ALA A 376 -6.06 -15.70 12.13
N LEU A 377 -5.82 -15.96 10.84
CA LEU A 377 -4.85 -15.20 10.05
C LEU A 377 -5.31 -13.73 9.90
N ALA A 378 -6.59 -13.47 9.65
CA ALA A 378 -7.13 -12.12 9.57
C ALA A 378 -7.05 -11.38 10.91
N GLY A 379 -7.31 -12.05 12.04
CA GLY A 379 -7.13 -11.48 13.38
C GLY A 379 -5.69 -11.09 13.68
N ILE A 380 -4.72 -11.92 13.28
CA ILE A 380 -3.28 -11.59 13.35
C ILE A 380 -2.98 -10.34 12.51
N VAL A 381 -3.48 -10.26 11.28
CA VAL A 381 -3.26 -9.11 10.40
C VAL A 381 -3.91 -7.85 10.96
N LEU A 382 -5.15 -7.92 11.47
CA LEU A 382 -5.83 -6.80 12.12
C LEU A 382 -5.03 -6.27 13.31
N PHE A 383 -4.50 -7.16 14.14
CA PHE A 383 -3.67 -6.77 15.29
C PHE A 383 -2.41 -6.02 14.85
N LEU A 384 -1.66 -6.55 13.90
CA LEU A 384 -0.45 -5.91 13.40
C LEU A 384 -0.76 -4.61 12.64
N HIS A 385 -1.88 -4.56 11.92
CA HIS A 385 -2.39 -3.36 11.26
C HIS A 385 -2.63 -2.24 12.28
N LYS A 386 -3.38 -2.52 13.35
CA LYS A 386 -3.64 -1.55 14.41
C LYS A 386 -2.37 -1.09 15.12
N LEU A 387 -1.43 -2.00 15.37
CA LEU A 387 -0.15 -1.60 15.94
C LEU A 387 0.62 -0.66 15.03
N ALA A 388 0.72 -0.97 13.74
CA ALA A 388 1.40 -0.13 12.77
C ALA A 388 0.76 1.27 12.68
N ASP A 389 -0.58 1.33 12.65
CA ASP A 389 -1.35 2.57 12.65
C ASP A 389 -1.06 3.44 13.89
N THR A 390 -1.01 2.83 15.10
CA THR A 390 -0.68 3.58 16.33
C THR A 390 0.72 4.17 16.36
N GLN A 391 1.66 3.53 15.66
CA GLN A 391 3.03 3.98 15.71
C GLN A 391 3.22 5.23 14.79
N TRP A 392 2.45 5.32 13.70
CA TRP A 392 2.59 6.34 12.63
C TRP A 392 1.29 7.17 12.52
N PRO A 393 0.89 7.89 13.60
CA PRO A 393 -0.33 8.68 13.56
C PRO A 393 -0.25 9.72 12.45
N HIS A 394 -1.34 9.87 11.71
CA HIS A 394 -1.46 10.81 10.59
C HIS A 394 -1.32 12.29 10.97
N GLU A 395 -1.13 12.64 12.26
CA GLU A 395 -1.05 14.03 12.75
C GLU A 395 0.11 14.30 13.75
N ASP A 396 0.82 15.39 13.46
CA ASP A 396 1.53 16.35 14.33
C ASP A 396 2.63 15.95 15.34
N PHE A 397 3.04 14.69 15.49
CA PHE A 397 4.14 14.36 16.42
C PHE A 397 5.48 14.07 15.73
N LEU A 398 6.45 14.96 15.94
CA LEU A 398 7.84 14.96 15.45
C LEU A 398 8.74 13.86 16.05
N SER A 399 8.20 12.70 16.41
CA SER A 399 9.03 11.53 16.72
C SER A 399 8.24 10.25 16.45
N PRO A 400 8.75 9.34 15.62
CA PRO A 400 8.11 8.05 15.39
C PRO A 400 8.07 7.24 16.69
N TYR A 401 6.90 6.72 17.07
CA TYR A 401 6.72 6.03 18.37
C TYR A 401 7.36 4.64 18.35
N THR A 402 8.23 4.37 19.33
CA THR A 402 8.71 3.01 19.56
C THR A 402 7.60 2.15 20.17
N LEU A 403 7.51 0.90 19.73
CA LEU A 403 6.54 -0.05 20.23
C LEU A 403 6.84 -0.31 21.71
N SER A 404 5.81 -0.16 22.54
CA SER A 404 5.90 -0.42 23.98
C SER A 404 4.94 -1.54 24.37
N ALA A 405 5.23 -2.22 25.48
CA ALA A 405 4.30 -3.19 26.05
C ALA A 405 2.90 -2.56 26.31
N ARG A 406 2.85 -1.28 26.72
CA ARG A 406 1.58 -0.58 26.94
C ARG A 406 0.78 -0.38 25.66
N THR A 407 1.43 -0.03 24.56
CA THR A 407 0.78 0.10 23.24
C THR A 407 0.22 -1.24 22.78
N LEU A 408 0.98 -2.31 22.99
CA LEU A 408 0.57 -3.68 22.71
C LEU A 408 -0.65 -4.10 23.54
N GLU A 409 -0.62 -3.85 24.85
CA GLU A 409 -1.76 -4.13 25.74
C GLU A 409 -3.02 -3.35 25.32
N HIS A 410 -2.84 -2.09 24.89
CA HIS A 410 -3.94 -1.26 24.43
C HIS A 410 -4.56 -1.83 23.17
N ALA A 411 -3.75 -2.17 22.16
CA ALA A 411 -4.24 -2.75 20.91
C ALA A 411 -4.96 -4.09 21.12
N LEU A 412 -4.44 -4.97 21.99
CA LEU A 412 -5.10 -6.22 22.36
C LEU A 412 -6.45 -5.97 23.04
N ARG A 413 -6.51 -5.01 23.96
CA ARG A 413 -7.76 -4.63 24.63
C ARG A 413 -8.77 -4.07 23.64
N ASP A 414 -8.34 -3.15 22.78
CA ASP A 414 -9.19 -2.52 21.76
C ASP A 414 -9.80 -3.56 20.84
N ILE A 415 -9.04 -4.55 20.39
CA ILE A 415 -9.57 -5.66 19.57
C ILE A 415 -10.52 -6.53 20.39
N SER A 416 -10.17 -6.83 21.64
CA SER A 416 -10.98 -7.70 22.50
C SER A 416 -12.34 -7.09 22.89
N SER A 417 -12.41 -5.78 23.13
CA SER A 417 -13.67 -5.08 23.43
C SER A 417 -14.34 -4.46 22.21
N GLY A 418 -13.62 -4.32 21.10
CA GLY A 418 -14.04 -3.60 19.93
C GLY A 418 -14.98 -4.37 19.02
N HIS A 419 -15.70 -3.64 18.18
CA HIS A 419 -16.50 -4.19 17.09
C HIS A 419 -15.65 -4.75 15.94
N GLU A 420 -14.38 -4.35 15.85
CA GLU A 420 -13.48 -4.63 14.72
C GLU A 420 -13.24 -6.13 14.56
N LYS A 421 -13.09 -6.87 15.67
CA LYS A 421 -13.00 -8.32 15.60
C LYS A 421 -14.29 -8.96 15.08
N ARG A 422 -15.45 -8.40 15.44
CA ARG A 422 -16.75 -8.93 15.01
C ARG A 422 -16.88 -8.75 13.50
N VAL A 423 -16.54 -7.57 12.99
CA VAL A 423 -16.50 -7.28 11.56
C VAL A 423 -15.58 -8.26 10.83
N VAL A 424 -14.36 -8.49 11.32
CA VAL A 424 -13.44 -9.47 10.70
C VAL A 424 -14.03 -10.88 10.69
N LEU A 425 -14.55 -11.35 11.83
CA LEU A 425 -15.09 -12.72 11.95
C LEU A 425 -16.32 -12.92 11.07
N GLU A 426 -17.27 -11.98 11.11
CA GLU A 426 -18.51 -12.02 10.33
C GLU A 426 -18.25 -11.89 8.83
N THR A 427 -17.33 -11.00 8.41
CA THR A 427 -16.96 -10.87 6.98
C THR A 427 -16.36 -12.14 6.43
N VAL A 428 -15.54 -12.85 7.22
CA VAL A 428 -14.95 -14.14 6.80
C VAL A 428 -16.02 -15.24 6.80
N GLU A 429 -16.86 -15.32 7.83
CA GLU A 429 -17.89 -16.36 7.96
C GLU A 429 -18.99 -16.23 6.88
N ALA A 430 -19.42 -15.00 6.58
CA ALA A 430 -20.42 -14.73 5.55
C ALA A 430 -19.89 -14.93 4.11
N SER A 431 -18.59 -15.19 3.94
CA SER A 431 -17.95 -15.24 2.64
C SER A 431 -18.28 -16.53 1.88
N PRO A 432 -18.81 -16.45 0.64
CA PRO A 432 -19.04 -17.64 -0.18
C PRO A 432 -17.74 -18.24 -0.73
N ILE A 433 -16.59 -17.57 -0.53
CA ILE A 433 -15.31 -17.98 -1.11
C ILE A 433 -14.95 -19.41 -0.71
N PHE A 434 -15.26 -19.87 0.51
CA PHE A 434 -14.95 -21.24 0.90
C PHE A 434 -15.80 -22.31 0.21
N ALA A 435 -16.87 -21.92 -0.49
CA ALA A 435 -17.70 -22.78 -1.33
C ALA A 435 -17.45 -22.59 -2.85
N SER A 436 -16.88 -21.44 -3.26
CA SER A 436 -16.67 -21.10 -4.67
C SER A 436 -15.34 -20.37 -4.94
N CYS A 437 -14.25 -20.80 -4.30
CA CYS A 437 -12.90 -20.26 -4.51
C CYS A 437 -12.28 -20.85 -5.76
N GLN A 438 -11.86 -19.99 -6.69
CA GLN A 438 -11.13 -20.35 -7.89
C GLN A 438 -9.64 -20.04 -7.78
N LEU A 439 -9.27 -19.00 -7.02
CA LEU A 439 -7.91 -18.49 -6.93
C LEU A 439 -7.52 -18.22 -5.48
N LYS A 440 -6.27 -18.52 -5.12
CA LYS A 440 -5.72 -18.18 -3.80
C LYS A 440 -5.81 -16.68 -3.48
N SER A 441 -5.68 -15.83 -4.50
CA SER A 441 -5.82 -14.37 -4.35
C SER A 441 -7.18 -13.97 -3.80
N GLN A 442 -8.25 -14.75 -4.03
CA GLN A 442 -9.56 -14.44 -3.45
C GLN A 442 -9.56 -14.59 -1.92
N VAL A 443 -8.75 -15.51 -1.38
CA VAL A 443 -8.56 -15.63 0.08
C VAL A 443 -7.75 -14.44 0.61
N ALA A 444 -6.72 -13.99 -0.11
CA ALA A 444 -6.00 -12.77 0.23
C ALA A 444 -6.93 -11.54 0.22
N ASP A 445 -7.70 -11.35 -0.85
CA ASP A 445 -8.68 -10.27 -0.99
C ASP A 445 -9.74 -10.32 0.10
N LEU A 446 -10.14 -11.51 0.57
CA LEU A 446 -11.06 -11.64 1.71
C LEU A 446 -10.42 -11.15 3.01
N ILE A 447 -9.18 -11.58 3.30
CA ILE A 447 -8.47 -11.15 4.52
C ILE A 447 -8.22 -9.64 4.50
N ALA A 448 -7.73 -9.10 3.39
CA ALA A 448 -7.48 -7.67 3.25
C ALA A 448 -8.77 -6.86 3.42
N ARG A 449 -9.86 -7.24 2.73
CA ARG A 449 -11.16 -6.55 2.87
C ARG A 449 -11.74 -6.64 4.27
N ALA A 450 -11.60 -7.77 4.96
CA ALA A 450 -12.10 -7.92 6.33
C ALA A 450 -11.37 -6.95 7.28
N VAL A 451 -10.06 -6.79 7.12
CA VAL A 451 -9.26 -5.85 7.93
C VAL A 451 -9.56 -4.40 7.54
N GLU A 452 -9.63 -4.07 6.24
CA GLU A 452 -9.98 -2.73 5.75
C GLU A 452 -11.37 -2.28 6.25
N GLN A 453 -12.38 -3.16 6.18
CA GLN A 453 -13.72 -2.86 6.70
C GLN A 453 -13.73 -2.63 8.21
N ALA A 454 -12.96 -3.43 8.96
CA ALA A 454 -12.85 -3.28 10.40
C ALA A 454 -12.14 -1.97 10.82
N ASP A 455 -11.30 -1.41 9.96
CA ASP A 455 -10.67 -0.11 10.17
C ASP A 455 -11.60 1.05 9.77
N ASP A 456 -12.29 0.95 8.63
CA ASP A 456 -13.24 1.96 8.14
C ASP A 456 -14.42 2.18 9.11
N GLU A 457 -14.93 1.13 9.75
CA GLU A 457 -16.03 1.22 10.72
C GLU A 457 -15.63 1.90 12.04
N ARG A 458 -14.36 2.26 12.22
CA ARG A 458 -13.90 3.14 13.31
C ARG A 458 -14.33 4.60 13.11
N ALA A 459 -14.78 4.97 11.90
CA ALA A 459 -15.13 6.33 11.51
C ALA A 459 -16.58 6.84 11.77
N PRO A 460 -17.49 6.22 12.57
CA PRO A 460 -18.72 6.88 12.98
C PRO A 460 -18.55 7.44 14.38
N ASN A 461 -18.15 8.74 14.48
CA ASN A 461 -18.66 9.71 15.46
C ASN A 461 -17.88 11.04 15.58
N PHE A 462 -16.84 11.30 14.78
CA PHE A 462 -16.19 12.62 14.78
C PHE A 462 -16.30 13.45 13.50
N LEU A 463 -16.79 12.88 12.38
CA LEU A 463 -17.07 13.63 11.16
C LEU A 463 -18.36 13.15 10.49
N ALA A 464 -19.51 13.51 11.08
CA ALA A 464 -20.74 13.61 10.31
C ALA A 464 -20.65 14.85 9.41
N ASN A 465 -19.95 14.72 8.28
CA ASN A 465 -20.16 15.41 7.00
C ASN A 465 -18.91 15.31 6.12
N GLY A 466 -18.92 14.41 5.12
CA GLY A 466 -17.89 14.31 4.10
C GLY A 466 -18.04 13.06 3.25
N HIS A 467 -18.76 13.17 2.14
CA HIS A 467 -19.22 12.04 1.32
C HIS A 467 -18.13 11.30 0.55
N HIS A 468 -18.20 9.96 0.62
CA HIS A 468 -17.61 8.99 -0.29
C HIS A 468 -17.98 9.22 -1.76
N ALA A 469 -16.98 9.09 -2.63
CA ALA A 469 -17.17 8.72 -4.02
C ALA A 469 -17.45 7.22 -4.12
N SER A 470 -18.71 6.83 -4.37
CA SER A 470 -19.12 5.96 -5.49
C SER A 470 -20.51 5.36 -5.23
N SER A 471 -21.45 5.75 -6.09
CA SER A 471 -22.60 4.99 -6.56
C SER A 471 -23.55 4.39 -5.50
N ARG A 472 -24.54 5.18 -5.05
CA ARG A 472 -25.82 4.64 -4.56
C ARG A 472 -26.94 4.97 -5.53
N ALA A 473 -27.63 3.94 -5.99
CA ALA A 473 -28.96 4.06 -6.57
C ALA A 473 -29.88 4.72 -5.52
N ILE A 474 -30.59 5.75 -5.93
CA ILE A 474 -31.52 6.51 -5.10
C ILE A 474 -32.78 5.65 -4.93
N ILE A 475 -33.02 5.16 -3.72
CA ILE A 475 -34.37 4.83 -3.26
C ILE A 475 -34.87 6.11 -2.58
N VAL A 476 -35.86 6.75 -3.18
CA VAL A 476 -36.57 7.88 -2.61
C VAL A 476 -37.59 7.30 -1.62
N GLU A 477 -37.32 7.46 -0.32
CA GLU A 477 -38.38 7.40 0.70
C GLU A 477 -38.93 8.82 0.90
N ASP A 478 -40.26 8.89 0.87
CA ASP A 478 -41.09 10.08 0.87
C ASP A 478 -41.27 10.60 2.31
N ASP A 479 -40.47 11.58 2.71
CA ASP A 479 -40.63 12.32 3.97
C ASP A 479 -41.19 13.72 3.68
N ALA A 480 -42.52 13.78 3.51
CA ALA A 480 -43.24 14.97 3.06
C ALA A 480 -43.51 16.05 4.15
N ASP A 481 -43.05 15.91 5.39
CA ASP A 481 -43.59 16.74 6.49
C ASP A 481 -42.62 17.70 7.20
N LEU A 482 -41.36 17.86 6.76
CA LEU A 482 -40.44 18.78 7.43
C LEU A 482 -39.52 19.52 6.45
N GLN A 483 -39.95 20.69 6.00
CA GLN A 483 -39.21 21.98 6.07
C GLN A 483 -39.78 22.99 5.06
N GLU A 484 -40.50 23.98 5.58
CA GLU A 484 -40.77 25.24 4.88
C GLU A 484 -39.43 25.97 4.66
N ILE A 485 -38.85 25.81 3.46
CA ILE A 485 -37.77 26.68 3.00
C ILE A 485 -38.44 27.93 2.39
N SER A 486 -38.34 29.05 3.09
CA SER A 486 -38.67 30.37 2.54
C SER A 486 -37.68 30.71 1.43
N ILE A 487 -38.06 30.46 0.18
CA ILE A 487 -37.31 30.90 -1.01
C ILE A 487 -37.86 32.26 -1.43
N SER A 488 -37.19 33.33 -1.01
CA SER A 488 -37.45 34.67 -1.53
C SER A 488 -36.78 34.83 -2.90
N PHE A 489 -37.59 34.86 -3.96
CA PHE A 489 -37.12 35.24 -5.30
C PHE A 489 -37.08 36.77 -5.42
N VAL A 490 -35.88 37.33 -5.54
CA VAL A 490 -35.69 38.71 -6.00
C VAL A 490 -35.56 38.65 -7.52
N ASN A 491 -36.53 39.20 -8.25
CA ASN A 491 -36.47 39.32 -9.70
C ASN A 491 -36.45 40.79 -10.10
N ASP A 492 -35.36 41.22 -10.72
CA ASP A 492 -35.09 42.61 -11.13
C ASP A 492 -35.69 42.98 -12.52
N LYS A 493 -36.71 42.25 -13.02
CA LYS A 493 -37.36 42.57 -14.30
C LYS A 493 -38.89 42.41 -14.24
N ASN A 494 -39.56 43.33 -14.92
CA ASN A 494 -41.00 43.63 -14.97
C ASN A 494 -41.97 42.42 -14.86
N PRO A 495 -43.18 42.62 -14.29
CA PRO A 495 -44.07 41.56 -13.79
C PRO A 495 -44.93 40.83 -14.84
N ASP A 496 -44.74 41.06 -16.14
CA ASP A 496 -45.72 40.65 -17.15
C ASP A 496 -45.48 39.27 -17.80
N ASP A 497 -44.41 38.54 -17.43
CA ASP A 497 -44.06 37.24 -18.05
C ASP A 497 -43.92 36.08 -17.04
N MET A 498 -44.84 35.98 -16.07
CA MET A 498 -44.96 34.76 -15.26
C MET A 498 -46.19 33.93 -15.67
N VAL A 499 -45.94 32.85 -16.41
CA VAL A 499 -46.90 31.77 -16.60
C VAL A 499 -46.80 30.85 -15.38
N LEU A 500 -47.77 30.95 -14.45
CA LEU A 500 -47.90 30.01 -13.35
C LEU A 500 -48.55 28.70 -13.86
N PRO A 501 -48.03 27.52 -13.47
CA PRO A 501 -48.73 26.26 -13.72
C PRO A 501 -50.13 26.29 -13.10
N CYS A 502 -51.08 25.70 -13.81
CA CYS A 502 -52.51 25.68 -13.47
C CYS A 502 -52.76 25.40 -11.98
N GLY A 503 -53.32 26.39 -11.26
CA GLY A 503 -53.82 26.23 -9.89
C GLY A 503 -53.25 27.19 -8.85
N LEU A 504 -52.21 27.97 -9.17
CA LEU A 504 -51.65 28.97 -8.24
C LEU A 504 -52.19 30.37 -8.54
N SER A 505 -52.66 31.07 -7.49
CA SER A 505 -53.11 32.47 -7.57
C SER A 505 -52.30 33.33 -6.60
N ILE A 506 -51.78 34.46 -7.10
CA ILE A 506 -51.02 35.40 -6.28
C ILE A 506 -51.99 36.22 -5.46
N LEU A 507 -51.98 36.04 -4.13
CA LEU A 507 -52.70 36.93 -3.22
C LEU A 507 -51.93 38.25 -3.10
N ARG A 508 -52.60 39.36 -3.42
CA ARG A 508 -52.09 40.71 -3.11
C ARG A 508 -52.26 40.93 -1.61
N LEU A 509 -51.15 41.10 -0.90
CA LEU A 509 -51.17 41.53 0.50
C LEU A 509 -51.63 42.99 0.58
N ASN A 510 -52.75 43.21 1.27
CA ASN A 510 -53.05 44.41 2.04
C ASN A 510 -53.32 43.98 3.48
#